data_AF-A0A531KM67-F1
#
_entry.id   AF-A0A531KM67-F1
#
_cell.length_a   1.000
_cell.length_b   1.000
_cell.length_c   1.000
_cell.angle_alpha   90.00
_cell.angle_beta   90.00
_cell.angle_gamma   90.00
#
_symmetry.space_group_name_H-M   'P 1'
#
loop_
_entity.id
_entity.type
_entity.pdbx_description
1 polymer ?
#
loop_
_entity_poly.entity_id
_entity_poly.type
_entity_poly.pdbx_seq_one_letter_code
_entity_poly.pdbx_strand_id
1 'polypeptide(L)'
;YDERCAITGLKLINGGGRAEVSAAHIRPVEANGPDIINNGIALSRTAHWMFDRGLISLSDDLEILISRQVNDLDSAQKFINKTRRALPPGRQFELPHPRFLQWHREHCFKQ
;
A
#
# COMPACT_ATOMS: atom_id res chain seq x y z
N TYR A 1 -4.20 1.55 -11.25
CA TYR A 1 -3.28 2.58 -10.72
C TYR A 1 -2.32 3.16 -11.78
N ASP A 2 -2.54 2.97 -13.09
CA ASP A 2 -1.68 3.57 -14.14
C ASP A 2 -0.17 3.35 -13.91
N GLU A 3 0.22 2.13 -13.51
CA GLU A 3 1.62 1.77 -13.24
C GLU A 3 2.29 2.59 -12.11
N ARG A 4 1.48 3.22 -11.24
CA ARG A 4 1.94 4.00 -10.09
C ARG A 4 1.85 3.22 -8.80
N CYS A 5 2.81 3.46 -7.93
CA CYS A 5 2.68 3.10 -6.52
C CYS A 5 1.60 3.95 -5.85
N ALA A 6 0.63 3.31 -5.19
CA ALA A 6 -0.47 3.99 -4.51
C ALA A 6 0.01 4.87 -3.34
N ILE A 7 1.14 4.52 -2.71
CA ILE A 7 1.69 5.24 -1.55
C ILE A 7 2.47 6.49 -1.97
N THR A 8 3.31 6.38 -3.00
CA THR A 8 4.24 7.45 -3.40
C THR A 8 3.75 8.25 -4.61
N GLY A 9 2.88 7.67 -5.44
CA GLY A 9 2.46 8.21 -6.73
C GLY A 9 3.51 8.10 -7.85
N LEU A 10 4.69 7.57 -7.55
CA LEU A 10 5.76 7.39 -8.52
C LEU A 10 5.38 6.36 -9.58
N LYS A 11 5.68 6.69 -10.83
CA LYS A 11 5.60 5.81 -12.01
C LYS A 11 7.03 5.63 -12.53
N LEU A 12 7.69 4.55 -12.11
CA LEU A 12 9.04 4.23 -12.54
C LEU A 12 8.97 3.08 -13.53
N ILE A 13 9.39 3.31 -14.77
CA ILE A 13 9.39 2.31 -15.85
C ILE A 13 10.81 2.16 -16.35
N ASN A 14 11.30 0.93 -16.43
CA ASN A 14 12.64 0.67 -16.95
C ASN A 14 12.69 0.78 -18.48
N GLY A 15 13.89 0.72 -19.07
CA GLY A 15 14.07 0.80 -20.53
C GLY A 15 13.37 -0.30 -21.33
N GLY A 16 12.90 -1.37 -20.69
CA GLY A 16 12.11 -2.45 -21.31
C GLY A 16 10.60 -2.33 -21.09
N GLY A 17 10.10 -1.21 -20.58
CA GLY A 17 8.67 -0.99 -20.37
C GLY A 17 8.09 -1.63 -19.11
N ARG A 18 8.90 -2.26 -18.26
CA ARG A 18 8.43 -2.86 -17.01
C ARG A 18 8.36 -1.81 -15.90
N ALA A 19 7.18 -1.67 -15.32
CA ALA A 19 6.95 -0.80 -14.17
C ALA A 19 7.52 -1.38 -12.87
N GLU A 20 8.06 -0.51 -12.01
CA GLU A 20 8.47 -0.80 -10.63
C GLU A 20 7.25 -0.72 -9.70
N VAL A 21 6.29 -1.60 -9.95
CA VAL A 21 5.09 -1.74 -9.13
C VAL A 21 4.59 -3.18 -9.21
N SER A 22 4.06 -3.68 -8.10
CA SER A 22 3.40 -4.99 -8.01
C SER A 22 2.07 -4.85 -7.28
N ALA A 23 1.12 -5.74 -7.55
CA ALA A 23 -0.04 -5.90 -6.69
C ALA A 23 0.40 -6.59 -5.39
N ALA A 24 0.25 -5.90 -4.26
CA ALA A 24 0.46 -6.43 -2.92
C ALA A 24 -0.90 -6.85 -2.33
N HIS A 25 -0.99 -8.05 -1.77
CA HIS A 25 -2.18 -8.48 -1.03
C HIS A 25 -2.29 -7.70 0.27
N ILE A 26 -3.48 -7.20 0.59
CA ILE A 26 -3.74 -6.48 1.83
C ILE A 26 -3.87 -7.49 2.98
N ARG A 27 -4.72 -8.50 2.80
CA ARG A 27 -4.69 -9.72 3.60
C ARG A 27 -3.91 -10.77 2.80
N PRO A 28 -2.76 -11.24 3.29
CA PRO A 28 -1.90 -12.17 2.57
C PRO A 28 -2.56 -13.53 2.41
N VAL A 29 -2.14 -14.28 1.38
CA VAL A 29 -2.68 -15.60 1.06
C VAL A 29 -2.42 -16.60 2.20
N GLU A 30 -1.27 -16.48 2.86
CA GLU A 30 -0.87 -17.28 4.03
C GLU A 30 -1.85 -17.10 5.20
N ALA A 31 -2.55 -15.96 5.25
CA ALA A 31 -3.60 -15.68 6.22
C ALA A 31 -5.02 -15.95 5.68
N ASN A 32 -5.17 -16.77 4.63
CA ASN A 32 -6.42 -17.03 3.91
C ASN A 32 -7.03 -15.76 3.27
N GLY A 33 -6.18 -14.86 2.76
CA GLY A 33 -6.61 -13.73 1.94
C GLY A 33 -7.04 -14.18 0.54
N PRO A 34 -8.20 -13.74 0.03
CA PRO A 34 -8.64 -14.12 -1.31
C PRO A 34 -7.85 -13.39 -2.39
N ASP A 35 -7.61 -14.06 -3.51
CA ASP A 35 -6.95 -13.48 -4.69
C ASP A 35 -7.96 -12.71 -5.55
N ILE A 36 -8.34 -11.52 -5.06
CA ILE A 36 -9.33 -10.64 -5.70
C ILE A 36 -8.80 -9.20 -5.74
N ILE A 37 -9.27 -8.43 -6.71
CA ILE A 37 -8.79 -7.05 -6.96
C ILE A 37 -8.90 -6.18 -5.70
N ASN A 38 -10.01 -6.27 -4.97
CA ASN A 38 -10.28 -5.47 -3.79
C ASN A 38 -9.45 -5.87 -2.55
N ASN A 39 -8.72 -6.99 -2.63
CA ASN A 39 -7.71 -7.40 -1.64
C ASN A 39 -6.30 -7.02 -2.10
N GLY A 40 -6.17 -6.19 -3.14
CA GLY A 40 -4.90 -5.79 -3.73
C GLY A 40 -4.68 -4.28 -3.70
N ILE A 41 -3.42 -3.88 -3.61
CA ILE A 41 -2.97 -2.49 -3.78
C ILE A 41 -1.68 -2.45 -4.60
N ALA A 42 -1.55 -1.47 -5.51
CA ALA A 42 -0.35 -1.35 -6.33
C ALA A 42 0.78 -0.65 -5.55
N LEU A 43 1.86 -1.35 -5.23
CA LEU A 43 2.98 -0.83 -4.43
C LEU A 43 4.32 -1.01 -5.16
N SER A 44 5.19 -0.01 -5.04
CA SER A 44 6.64 -0.15 -5.33
C SER A 44 7.28 -1.10 -4.34
N ARG A 45 8.43 -1.72 -4.65
CA ARG A 45 9.07 -2.70 -3.75
C ARG A 45 9.30 -2.16 -2.34
N THR A 46 9.77 -0.92 -2.21
CA THR A 46 9.99 -0.31 -0.89
C THR A 46 8.67 -0.10 -0.14
N ALA A 47 7.64 0.40 -0.81
CA ALA A 47 6.33 0.58 -0.19
C ALA A 47 5.69 -0.77 0.22
N HIS A 48 5.85 -1.79 -0.63
CA HIS A 48 5.41 -3.16 -0.37
C HIS A 48 6.10 -3.72 0.87
N TRP A 49 7.43 -3.61 0.95
CA TRP A 49 8.19 -4.01 2.13
C TRP A 49 7.76 -3.26 3.40
N MET A 50 7.53 -1.94 3.33
CA MET A 50 7.05 -1.18 4.48
C MET A 50 5.66 -1.65 4.94
N PHE A 51 4.77 -1.96 3.98
CA PHE A 51 3.42 -2.44 4.25
C PHE A 51 3.45 -3.83 4.92
N ASP A 52 4.14 -4.79 4.32
CA ASP A 52 4.27 -6.16 4.85
C ASP A 52 4.91 -6.21 6.24
N ARG A 53 5.83 -5.28 6.53
CA ARG A 53 6.49 -5.18 7.84
C ARG A 53 5.70 -4.39 8.88
N GLY A 54 4.50 -3.91 8.51
CA GLY A 54 3.62 -3.15 9.38
C GLY A 54 4.11 -1.74 9.70
N LEU A 55 5.05 -1.20 8.91
CA LEU A 55 5.58 0.16 9.09
C LEU A 55 4.63 1.22 8.52
N ILE A 56 3.83 0.85 7.52
CA ILE A 56 2.71 1.65 7.02
C ILE A 56 1.45 0.80 6.93
N SER A 57 0.30 1.46 7.00
CA SER A 57 -1.01 0.85 6.73
C SER A 57 -1.94 1.91 6.14
N LEU A 58 -3.19 1.55 5.88
CA LEU A 58 -4.22 2.48 5.40
C LEU A 58 -5.44 2.48 6.33
N SER A 59 -6.03 3.66 6.53
CA SER A 59 -7.39 3.78 7.05
C SER A 59 -8.43 3.35 6.01
N ASP A 60 -9.70 3.23 6.40
CA ASP A 60 -10.77 2.86 5.46
C ASP A 60 -11.03 3.94 4.40
N ASP A 61 -10.64 5.18 4.69
CA ASP A 61 -10.67 6.31 3.76
C ASP A 61 -9.33 6.50 3.00
N LEU A 62 -8.48 5.48 3.01
CA LEU A 62 -7.16 5.46 2.36
C LEU A 62 -6.14 6.47 2.91
N GLU A 63 -6.30 6.94 4.14
CA GLU A 63 -5.24 7.72 4.80
C GLU A 63 -4.04 6.82 5.10
N ILE A 64 -2.84 7.30 4.79
CA ILE A 64 -1.60 6.58 5.02
C ILE A 64 -1.21 6.73 6.49
N LEU A 65 -1.25 5.61 7.20
CA LEU A 65 -0.85 5.50 8.59
C LEU A 65 0.63 5.10 8.63
N ILE A 66 1.42 5.81 9.43
CA ILE A 66 2.83 5.46 9.69
C ILE A 66 2.93 4.91 11.11
N SER A 67 3.57 3.76 11.26
CA SER A 67 3.85 3.13 12.54
C SER A 67 4.74 4.00 13.42
N ARG A 68 4.50 4.01 14.73
CA ARG A 68 5.39 4.67 15.70
C ARG A 68 6.73 3.94 15.88
N GLN A 69 6.82 2.71 15.38
CA GLN A 69 8.04 1.87 15.44
C GLN A 69 8.99 2.14 14.27
N VAL A 70 8.66 3.07 13.37
CA VAL A 70 9.61 3.58 12.38
C VAL A 70 10.70 4.36 13.10
N ASN A 71 11.96 3.99 12.85
CA ASN A 71 13.13 4.62 13.46
C ASN A 71 13.46 6.00 12.88
N ASP A 72 13.15 6.24 11.60
CA ASP A 72 13.33 7.52 10.90
C ASP A 72 11.99 7.98 10.30
N LEU A 73 11.22 8.69 11.13
CA LEU A 73 9.89 9.17 10.78
C LEU A 73 9.95 10.20 9.63
N ASP A 74 10.98 11.04 9.58
CA ASP A 74 11.12 12.07 8.55
C ASP A 74 11.33 11.44 7.18
N SER A 75 12.16 10.40 7.08
CA SER A 75 12.35 9.66 5.83
C SER A 75 11.07 8.95 5.39
N ALA A 76 10.33 8.34 6.31
CA ALA A 76 9.04 7.71 5.98
C ALA A 76 8.01 8.74 5.51
N GLN A 77 7.95 9.92 6.13
CA GLN A 77 7.06 11.00 5.71
C GLN A 77 7.44 11.59 4.35
N LYS A 78 8.74 11.68 4.03
CA LYS A 78 9.23 12.10 2.71
C LYS A 78 8.98 11.06 1.62
N PHE A 79 8.91 9.78 2.01
CA PHE A 79 8.66 8.68 1.09
C PHE A 79 7.20 8.63 0.62
N ILE A 80 6.24 8.89 1.51
CA ILE A 80 4.82 8.93 1.14
C ILE A 80 4.48 10.20 0.35
N ASN A 81 3.43 10.12 -0.47
CA ASN A 81 3.01 11.27 -1.25
C ASN A 81 2.47 12.42 -0.36
N LYS A 82 2.47 13.65 -0.89
CA LYS A 82 2.13 14.87 -0.14
C LYS A 82 0.70 14.91 0.40
N THR A 83 -0.26 14.22 -0.21
CA THR A 83 -1.65 14.22 0.27
C THR A 83 -1.83 13.34 1.51
N ARG A 84 -0.83 12.50 1.82
CA ARG A 84 -0.88 11.47 2.86
C ARG A 84 -2.08 10.52 2.72
N ARG A 85 -2.63 10.42 1.52
CA ARG A 85 -3.68 9.46 1.15
C ARG A 85 -3.18 8.61 0.00
N ALA A 86 -3.45 7.31 0.05
CA ALA A 86 -3.11 6.43 -1.05
C ALA A 86 -3.90 6.86 -2.30
N LEU A 87 -3.25 6.85 -3.45
CA LEU A 87 -3.93 7.10 -4.72
C LEU A 87 -4.98 6.01 -4.94
N PRO A 88 -6.24 6.36 -5.24
CA PRO A 88 -7.25 5.36 -5.55
C PRO A 88 -6.97 4.72 -6.93
N PRO A 89 -7.50 3.51 -7.18
CA PRO A 89 -7.55 2.97 -8.53
C PRO A 89 -8.49 3.81 -9.41
N GLY A 90 -8.39 3.62 -10.73
CA GLY A 90 -9.17 4.41 -11.70
C GLY A 90 -10.66 4.06 -11.71
N ARG A 91 -11.05 2.91 -11.16
CA ARG A 91 -12.43 2.44 -11.09
C ARG A 91 -12.81 2.16 -9.65
N GLN A 92 -14.00 2.60 -9.25
CA GLN A 92 -14.47 2.50 -7.86
C GLN A 92 -14.54 1.05 -7.36
N PHE A 93 -14.94 0.10 -8.20
CA PHE A 93 -15.03 -1.31 -7.80
C PHE A 93 -13.66 -1.97 -7.59
N GLU A 94 -12.56 -1.33 -7.99
CA GLU A 94 -11.19 -1.83 -7.75
C GLU A 94 -10.64 -1.35 -6.40
N LEU A 95 -11.39 -0.51 -5.66
CA LEU A 95 -10.95 0.01 -4.37
C LEU A 95 -10.66 -1.14 -3.39
N PRO A 96 -9.58 -1.02 -2.59
CA PRO A 96 -9.37 -1.83 -1.42
C PRO A 96 -10.62 -1.92 -0.55
N HIS A 97 -11.08 -3.13 -0.27
CA HIS A 97 -12.27 -3.30 0.57
C HIS A 97 -11.91 -3.00 2.04
N PRO A 98 -12.69 -2.18 2.78
CA PRO A 98 -12.39 -1.79 4.16
C PRO A 98 -12.06 -2.96 5.09
N ARG A 99 -12.80 -4.08 4.99
CA ARG A 99 -12.53 -5.32 5.74
C ARG A 99 -11.06 -5.81 5.66
N PHE A 100 -10.40 -5.67 4.51
CA PHE A 100 -9.01 -6.11 4.37
C PHE A 100 -8.07 -5.09 4.97
N LEU A 101 -8.35 -3.79 4.78
CA LEU A 101 -7.57 -2.71 5.41
C LEU A 101 -7.63 -2.82 6.93
N GLN A 102 -8.83 -3.07 7.48
CA GLN A 102 -9.03 -3.36 8.90
C GLN A 102 -8.21 -4.58 9.34
N TRP A 103 -8.32 -5.69 8.62
CA TRP A 103 -7.54 -6.89 8.94
C TRP A 103 -6.03 -6.58 8.99
N HIS A 104 -5.50 -5.86 8.01
CA HIS A 104 -4.09 -5.47 7.98
C HIS A 104 -3.72 -4.58 9.18
N ARG A 105 -4.57 -3.62 9.55
CA ARG A 105 -4.38 -2.79 10.75
C ARG A 105 -4.36 -3.58 12.05
N GLU A 106 -5.10 -4.68 12.13
CA GLU A 106 -5.22 -5.50 13.34
C GLU A 106 -4.13 -6.58 13.46
N HIS A 107 -3.62 -7.09 12.33
CA HIS A 107 -2.74 -8.27 12.31
C HIS A 107 -1.31 -7.99 11.86
N CYS A 108 -1.09 -6.94 11.07
CA CYS A 108 0.22 -6.62 10.48
C CYS A 108 0.77 -5.29 10.99
N PHE A 109 -0.08 -4.27 11.05
CA PHE A 109 0.35 -2.91 11.40
C PHE A 109 0.89 -2.82 12.82
N LYS A 110 2.08 -2.23 12.94
CA LYS A 110 2.76 -2.06 14.22
C LYS A 110 2.36 -0.71 14.81
N GLN A 111 1.55 -0.69 15.86
CA GLN A 111 1.20 0.55 16.56
C GLN A 111 2.34 1.09 17.41
#